data_AF-A0A1L6I2F0-F1
#
_entry.id   AF-A0A1L6I2F0-F1
#
_cell.length_a   1.000
_cell.length_b   1.000
_cell.length_c   1.000
_cell.angle_alpha   90.00
_cell.angle_beta   90.00
_cell.angle_gamma   90.00
#
_symmetry.space_group_name_H-M   'P 1'
#
loop_
_entity.id
_entity.type
_entity.pdbx_description
1 polymer ?
#
loop_
_entity_poly.entity_id
_entity_poly.type
_entity_poly.pdbx_seq_one_letter_code
_entity_poly.pdbx_strand_id
1 'polypeptide(L)'
;MSDIQAAAQPIANGLKAVTSFISGVANCADQVVNAAVSTVAAAAAPLAAVATRVQSMIANAEGVVATGAGVIPGLPASQNVFNALAKLNATVQLPELYELRSITARMQTNLPLVATPTSPRSITVGGGDLYTIASQQYGDASRWTDIAAANGLTDPVLTGINTLIIPA
;
A
#
# COMPACT_ATOMS: atom_id res chain seq x y z
N MET A 1 -4.97 -11.08 -43.86
CA MET A 1 -4.42 -10.02 -42.98
C MET A 1 -5.29 -9.77 -41.73
N SER A 2 -6.61 -10.02 -41.77
CA SER A 2 -7.54 -9.83 -40.64
C SER A 2 -7.23 -10.67 -39.40
N ASP A 3 -6.79 -11.91 -39.58
CA ASP A 3 -6.71 -12.88 -38.48
C ASP A 3 -5.53 -12.60 -37.54
N ILE A 4 -4.46 -12.00 -38.08
CA ILE A 4 -3.30 -11.53 -37.31
C ILE A 4 -3.66 -10.29 -36.49
N GLN A 5 -4.43 -9.35 -37.06
CA GLN A 5 -4.92 -8.17 -36.34
C GLN A 5 -5.89 -8.54 -35.21
N ALA A 6 -6.79 -9.49 -35.46
CA ALA A 6 -7.71 -10.01 -34.46
C ALA A 6 -6.98 -10.71 -33.31
N ALA A 7 -5.90 -11.44 -33.62
CA ALA A 7 -5.05 -12.09 -32.62
C ALA A 7 -4.14 -11.14 -31.83
N ALA A 8 -3.70 -10.03 -32.45
CA ALA A 8 -2.82 -9.06 -31.82
C ALA A 8 -3.55 -8.16 -30.79
N GLN A 9 -4.83 -7.91 -31.00
CA GLN A 9 -5.63 -7.02 -30.15
C GLN A 9 -5.69 -7.42 -28.67
N PRO A 10 -5.93 -8.69 -28.29
CA PRO A 10 -5.93 -9.09 -26.87
C PRO A 10 -4.54 -9.00 -26.23
N ILE A 11 -3.46 -9.26 -26.96
CA ILE A 11 -2.08 -9.07 -26.47
C ILE A 11 -1.82 -7.57 -26.24
N ALA A 12 -2.24 -6.72 -27.18
CA ALA A 12 -2.15 -5.28 -27.04
C ALA A 12 -2.98 -4.78 -25.84
N ASN A 13 -4.15 -5.37 -25.59
CA ASN A 13 -4.98 -5.03 -24.43
C ASN A 13 -4.34 -5.49 -23.11
N GLY A 14 -3.76 -6.70 -23.08
CA GLY A 14 -3.02 -7.21 -21.92
C GLY A 14 -1.79 -6.35 -21.61
N LEU A 15 -1.01 -5.98 -22.63
CA LEU A 15 0.16 -5.12 -22.47
C LEU A 15 -0.25 -3.71 -21.99
N LYS A 16 -1.31 -3.12 -22.56
CA LYS A 16 -1.88 -1.85 -22.07
C LYS A 16 -2.31 -1.94 -20.60
N ALA A 17 -2.91 -3.05 -20.19
CA ALA A 17 -3.31 -3.28 -18.81
C ALA A 17 -2.12 -3.31 -17.85
N VAL A 18 -1.02 -3.97 -18.26
CA VAL A 18 0.25 -4.03 -17.51
C VAL A 18 0.92 -2.65 -17.45
N THR A 19 1.03 -1.94 -18.57
CA THR A 19 1.62 -0.58 -18.59
C THR A 19 0.85 0.37 -17.68
N SER A 20 -0.49 0.32 -17.71
CA SER A 20 -1.34 1.13 -16.82
C SER A 20 -1.16 0.78 -15.34
N PHE A 21 -0.94 -0.50 -15.02
CA PHE A 21 -0.64 -0.92 -13.65
C PHE A 21 0.72 -0.38 -13.17
N ILE A 22 1.76 -0.53 -14.00
CA ILE A 22 3.11 -0.03 -13.69
C ILE A 22 3.07 1.49 -13.46
N SER A 23 2.37 2.24 -14.30
CA SER A 23 2.17 3.68 -14.11
C SER A 23 1.41 4.02 -12.83
N GLY A 24 0.39 3.23 -12.46
CA GLY A 24 -0.35 3.40 -11.21
C GLY A 24 0.50 3.16 -9.96
N VAL A 25 1.34 2.12 -9.98
CA VAL A 25 2.29 1.83 -8.90
C VAL A 25 3.36 2.91 -8.80
N ALA A 26 3.90 3.38 -9.93
CA ALA A 26 4.85 4.48 -9.96
C ALA A 26 4.26 5.77 -9.37
N ASN A 27 3.03 6.13 -9.76
CA ASN A 27 2.33 7.28 -9.20
C ASN A 27 2.05 7.13 -7.69
N CYS A 28 1.70 5.92 -7.24
CA CYS A 28 1.54 5.64 -5.81
C CYS A 28 2.87 5.80 -5.06
N ALA A 29 3.97 5.29 -5.62
CA ALA A 29 5.30 5.43 -5.04
C ALA A 29 5.71 6.90 -4.94
N ASP A 30 5.51 7.69 -6.00
CA ASP A 30 5.79 9.13 -5.99
C ASP A 30 4.94 9.87 -4.96
N GLN A 31 3.67 9.52 -4.79
CA GLN A 31 2.79 10.14 -3.81
C GLN A 31 3.16 9.77 -2.37
N VAL A 32 3.61 8.53 -2.12
CA VAL A 32 4.13 8.11 -0.81
C VAL A 32 5.47 8.79 -0.52
N VAL A 33 6.38 8.87 -1.50
CA VAL A 33 7.69 9.53 -1.36
C VAL A 33 7.54 11.02 -1.09
N ASN A 34 6.54 11.67 -1.68
CA ASN A 34 6.27 13.10 -1.50
C ASN A 34 5.32 13.41 -0.33
N ALA A 35 4.77 12.41 0.34
CA ALA A 35 3.92 12.60 1.51
C ALA A 35 4.77 12.88 2.76
N ALA A 36 4.74 14.09 3.30
CA ALA A 36 5.22 14.37 4.66
C ALA A 36 4.37 13.59 5.70
N VAL A 37 4.90 13.36 6.91
CA VAL A 37 4.26 12.55 7.99
C VAL A 37 2.81 12.98 8.32
N SER A 38 2.43 14.25 8.13
CA SER A 38 1.05 14.76 8.30
C SER A 38 0.10 14.47 7.13
N THR A 39 0.61 13.89 6.03
CA THR A 39 -0.13 13.57 4.80
C THR A 39 -0.20 12.06 4.53
N VAL A 40 0.12 11.22 5.50
CA VAL A 40 -0.02 9.75 5.40
C VAL A 40 -1.47 9.34 5.01
N ALA A 41 -2.47 10.14 5.37
CA ALA A 41 -3.86 10.00 4.87
C ALA A 41 -4.01 10.26 3.35
N ALA A 42 -3.18 11.12 2.75
CA ALA A 42 -3.16 11.38 1.31
C ALA A 42 -2.66 10.17 0.50
N ALA A 43 -1.88 9.27 1.12
CA ALA A 43 -1.47 8.00 0.51
C ALA A 43 -2.58 6.92 0.56
N ALA A 44 -3.68 7.12 1.29
CA ALA A 44 -4.76 6.14 1.40
C ALA A 44 -5.55 5.99 0.09
N ALA A 45 -5.88 7.10 -0.58
CA ALA A 45 -6.59 7.12 -1.86
C ALA A 45 -5.82 6.40 -3.00
N PRO A 46 -4.53 6.70 -3.26
CA PRO A 46 -3.78 5.98 -4.29
C PRO A 46 -3.60 4.50 -3.96
N LEU A 47 -3.44 4.14 -2.68
CA LEU A 47 -3.33 2.75 -2.26
C LEU A 47 -4.64 1.96 -2.49
N ALA A 48 -5.79 2.61 -2.29
CA ALA A 48 -7.09 2.05 -2.65
C ALA A 48 -7.23 1.84 -4.17
N ALA A 49 -6.75 2.79 -4.99
CA ALA A 49 -6.75 2.65 -6.44
C ALA A 49 -5.87 1.47 -6.91
N VAL A 50 -4.70 1.28 -6.29
CA VAL A 50 -3.84 0.10 -6.53
C VAL A 50 -4.56 -1.19 -6.14
N ALA A 51 -5.23 -1.24 -4.98
CA ALA A 51 -5.99 -2.41 -4.55
C ALA A 51 -7.09 -2.80 -5.55
N THR A 52 -7.91 -1.83 -5.99
CA THR A 52 -8.96 -2.06 -6.99
C THR A 52 -8.37 -2.53 -8.32
N ARG A 53 -7.22 -1.98 -8.73
CA ARG A 53 -6.55 -2.38 -9.96
C ARG A 53 -6.02 -3.81 -9.90
N VAL A 54 -5.33 -4.18 -8.81
CA VAL A 54 -4.83 -5.54 -8.58
C VAL A 54 -6.00 -6.54 -8.55
N GLN A 55 -7.10 -6.22 -7.88
CA GLN A 55 -8.29 -7.07 -7.84
C GLN A 55 -8.89 -7.29 -9.23
N SER A 56 -8.92 -6.25 -10.08
CA SER A 56 -9.35 -6.37 -11.48
C SER A 56 -8.42 -7.24 -12.31
N MET A 57 -7.10 -7.15 -12.12
CA MET A 57 -6.15 -8.00 -12.83
C MET A 57 -6.24 -9.46 -12.41
N ILE A 58 -6.44 -9.73 -11.11
CA ILE A 58 -6.69 -11.09 -10.60
C ILE A 58 -7.97 -11.66 -11.22
N ALA A 59 -9.08 -10.91 -11.17
CA ALA A 59 -10.36 -11.35 -11.75
C ALA A 59 -10.26 -11.61 -13.26
N ASN A 60 -9.52 -10.77 -13.99
CA ASN A 60 -9.25 -10.98 -15.41
C ASN A 60 -8.39 -12.24 -15.66
N ALA A 61 -7.35 -12.45 -14.86
CA ALA A 61 -6.48 -13.62 -14.95
C ALA A 61 -7.23 -14.92 -14.61
N GLU A 62 -8.05 -14.92 -13.55
CA GLU A 62 -8.92 -16.03 -13.17
C GLU A 62 -9.98 -16.33 -14.24
N GLY A 63 -10.55 -15.32 -14.90
CA GLY A 63 -11.47 -15.50 -16.03
C GLY A 63 -10.82 -16.18 -17.25
N VAL A 64 -9.57 -15.84 -17.55
CA VAL A 64 -8.77 -16.53 -18.59
C VAL A 64 -8.47 -17.98 -18.20
N VAL A 65 -8.30 -18.28 -16.92
CA VAL A 65 -8.09 -19.65 -16.41
C VAL A 65 -9.39 -20.47 -16.41
N ALA A 66 -10.52 -19.85 -16.03
CA ALA A 66 -11.83 -20.49 -15.89
C ALA A 66 -12.51 -20.86 -17.21
N THR A 67 -12.18 -20.16 -18.30
CA THR A 67 -12.69 -20.47 -19.66
C THR A 67 -12.13 -21.76 -20.27
N GLY A 68 -11.32 -22.52 -19.51
CA GLY A 68 -10.88 -23.85 -19.92
C GLY A 68 -10.01 -23.81 -21.16
N ALA A 69 -8.80 -23.23 -21.06
CA ALA A 69 -7.79 -23.36 -22.10
C ALA A 69 -7.25 -24.80 -22.16
N GLY A 70 -8.00 -25.65 -22.84
CA GLY A 70 -7.55 -26.83 -23.55
C GLY A 70 -7.89 -26.63 -25.03
N VAL A 71 -7.23 -27.40 -25.92
CA VAL A 71 -7.58 -27.49 -27.34
C VAL A 71 -9.10 -27.69 -27.45
N ILE A 72 -9.82 -26.69 -27.96
CA ILE A 72 -11.24 -26.80 -28.22
C ILE A 72 -11.36 -27.57 -29.54
N PRO A 73 -11.91 -28.80 -29.54
CA PRO A 73 -12.10 -29.56 -30.77
C PRO A 73 -13.02 -28.77 -31.73
N GLY A 74 -12.58 -28.55 -32.97
CA GLY A 74 -13.35 -27.80 -33.98
C GLY A 74 -12.99 -26.32 -34.12
N LEU A 75 -12.09 -25.76 -33.29
CA LEU A 75 -11.51 -24.44 -33.51
C LEU A 75 -10.15 -24.51 -34.25
N PRO A 76 -9.78 -23.48 -35.03
CA PRO A 76 -8.49 -23.41 -35.69
C PRO A 76 -7.32 -23.54 -34.70
N ALA A 77 -6.24 -24.20 -35.10
CA ALA A 77 -5.05 -24.39 -34.27
C ALA A 77 -4.48 -23.07 -33.72
N SER A 78 -4.64 -21.97 -34.45
CA SER A 78 -4.27 -20.62 -34.01
C SER A 78 -5.04 -20.18 -32.76
N GLN A 79 -6.37 -20.34 -32.70
CA GLN A 79 -7.18 -20.04 -31.50
C GLN A 79 -6.74 -20.84 -30.27
N ASN A 80 -6.40 -22.12 -30.46
CA ASN A 80 -5.95 -22.99 -29.38
C ASN A 80 -4.58 -22.57 -28.82
N VAL A 81 -3.65 -22.14 -29.67
CA VAL A 81 -2.35 -21.58 -29.27
C VAL A 81 -2.53 -20.26 -28.51
N PHE A 82 -3.45 -19.39 -28.93
CA PHE A 82 -3.73 -18.13 -28.23
C PHE A 82 -4.28 -18.35 -26.82
N ASN A 83 -5.22 -19.27 -26.65
CA ASN A 83 -5.78 -19.61 -25.33
C ASN A 83 -4.72 -20.22 -24.39
N ALA A 84 -3.81 -21.03 -24.93
CA ALA A 84 -2.71 -21.61 -24.17
C ALA A 84 -1.69 -20.55 -23.71
N LEU A 85 -1.30 -19.62 -24.59
CA LEU A 85 -0.38 -18.53 -24.27
C LEU A 85 -0.99 -17.53 -23.26
N ALA A 86 -2.28 -17.21 -23.40
CA ALA A 86 -2.98 -16.36 -22.45
C ALA A 86 -3.06 -16.98 -21.04
N LYS A 87 -3.31 -18.30 -20.94
CA LYS A 87 -3.29 -19.04 -19.67
C LYS A 87 -1.90 -19.11 -19.05
N LEU A 88 -0.85 -19.33 -19.85
CA LEU A 88 0.54 -19.31 -19.37
C LEU A 88 0.89 -17.95 -18.74
N ASN A 89 0.59 -16.84 -19.42
CA ASN A 89 0.87 -15.52 -18.88
C ASN A 89 0.07 -15.21 -17.60
N ALA A 90 -1.22 -15.56 -17.56
CA ALA A 90 -2.05 -15.40 -16.37
C ALA A 90 -1.54 -16.26 -15.18
N THR A 91 -1.17 -17.52 -15.43
CA THR A 91 -0.73 -18.45 -14.38
C THR A 91 0.63 -18.05 -13.80
N VAL A 92 1.53 -17.52 -14.63
CA VAL A 92 2.85 -17.02 -14.19
C VAL A 92 2.73 -15.73 -13.37
N GLN A 93 1.78 -14.84 -13.70
CA GLN A 93 1.64 -13.54 -13.02
C GLN A 93 0.71 -13.55 -11.79
N LEU A 94 -0.16 -14.55 -11.65
CA LEU A 94 -1.11 -14.65 -10.52
C LEU A 94 -0.43 -14.61 -9.14
N PRO A 95 0.67 -15.34 -8.87
CA PRO A 95 1.35 -15.29 -7.58
C PRO A 95 1.81 -13.88 -7.20
N GLU A 96 2.39 -13.14 -8.14
CA GLU A 96 2.85 -11.77 -7.92
C GLU A 96 1.69 -10.81 -7.62
N LEU A 97 0.54 -11.00 -8.29
CA LEU A 97 -0.66 -10.21 -8.02
C LEU A 97 -1.25 -10.48 -6.63
N TYR A 98 -1.22 -11.72 -6.15
CA TYR A 98 -1.64 -12.03 -4.78
C TYR A 98 -0.68 -11.43 -3.75
N GLU A 99 0.63 -11.44 -4.00
CA GLU A 99 1.61 -10.78 -3.13
C GLU A 99 1.41 -9.27 -3.10
N LEU A 100 1.19 -8.63 -4.25
CA LEU A 100 0.90 -7.20 -4.32
C LEU A 100 -0.39 -6.84 -3.58
N ARG A 101 -1.42 -7.69 -3.65
CA ARG A 101 -2.64 -7.53 -2.85
C ARG A 101 -2.34 -7.65 -1.35
N SER A 102 -1.49 -8.61 -0.95
CA SER A 102 -1.11 -8.83 0.46
C SER A 102 -0.37 -7.61 1.03
N ILE A 103 0.59 -7.07 0.27
CA ILE A 103 1.36 -5.88 0.64
C ILE A 103 0.45 -4.65 0.71
N THR A 104 -0.42 -4.46 -0.29
CA THR A 104 -1.37 -3.34 -0.34
C THR A 104 -2.31 -3.35 0.86
N ALA A 105 -2.85 -4.52 1.21
CA ALA A 105 -3.72 -4.66 2.39
C ALA A 105 -2.98 -4.33 3.70
N ARG A 106 -1.75 -4.84 3.86
CA ARG A 106 -0.92 -4.53 5.05
C ARG A 106 -0.60 -3.05 5.15
N MET A 107 -0.32 -2.39 4.03
CA MET A 107 -0.12 -0.94 4.02
C MET A 107 -1.40 -0.21 4.40
N GLN A 108 -2.58 -0.60 3.88
CA GLN A 108 -3.86 0.02 4.26
C GLN A 108 -4.14 -0.09 5.76
N THR A 109 -3.74 -1.20 6.39
CA THR A 109 -3.89 -1.40 7.84
C THR A 109 -2.89 -0.58 8.66
N ASN A 110 -1.64 -0.50 8.23
CA ASN A 110 -0.56 0.10 9.01
C ASN A 110 -0.42 1.61 8.79
N LEU A 111 -0.85 2.13 7.63
CA LEU A 111 -0.74 3.54 7.26
C LEU A 111 -1.44 4.48 8.28
N PRO A 112 -2.66 4.21 8.76
CA PRO A 112 -3.28 5.03 9.79
C PRO A 112 -2.53 5.03 11.12
N LEU A 113 -1.86 3.92 11.47
CA LEU A 113 -1.10 3.80 12.73
C LEU A 113 0.14 4.72 12.74
N VAL A 114 0.66 5.06 11.56
CA VAL A 114 1.77 6.01 11.40
C VAL A 114 1.26 7.45 11.40
N ALA A 115 0.05 7.71 10.86
CA ALA A 115 -0.56 9.04 10.81
C ALA A 115 -1.03 9.53 12.19
N THR A 116 -1.63 8.63 12.96
CA THR A 116 -2.10 8.89 14.33
C THR A 116 -1.47 7.82 15.21
N PRO A 117 -0.31 8.09 15.82
CA PRO A 117 0.30 7.13 16.73
C PRO A 117 -0.66 6.92 17.91
N THR A 118 -1.35 5.78 17.96
CA THR A 118 -2.30 5.43 19.03
C THR A 118 -1.63 4.70 20.18
N SER A 119 -0.33 4.42 20.07
CA SER A 119 0.46 3.74 21.08
C SER A 119 1.41 4.72 21.76
N PRO A 120 1.58 4.64 23.10
CA PRO A 120 2.57 5.42 23.81
C PRO A 120 3.98 5.14 23.27
N ARG A 121 4.78 6.19 23.10
CA ARG A 121 6.19 6.08 22.66
C ARG A 121 7.15 6.51 23.76
N SER A 122 8.33 5.91 23.81
CA SER A 122 9.39 6.33 24.74
C SER A 122 10.38 7.26 24.06
N ILE A 123 10.70 8.39 24.69
CA ILE A 123 11.75 9.32 24.25
C ILE A 123 12.78 9.51 25.37
N THR A 124 14.04 9.74 25.02
CA THR A 124 15.08 10.10 26.00
C THR A 124 15.47 11.56 25.82
N VAL A 125 15.42 12.33 26.90
CA VAL A 125 15.69 13.77 26.91
C VAL A 125 16.78 14.11 27.93
N GLY A 126 17.62 15.10 27.61
CA GLY A 126 18.67 15.61 28.48
C GLY A 126 18.23 16.85 29.25
N GLY A 127 17.31 16.68 30.20
CA GLY A 127 16.73 17.76 31.01
C GLY A 127 15.71 18.62 30.24
N GLY A 128 15.33 19.75 30.84
CA GLY A 128 14.36 20.70 30.27
C GLY A 128 13.06 20.74 31.05
N ASP A 129 11.94 20.94 30.36
CA ASP A 129 10.60 20.93 30.97
C ASP A 129 9.56 20.19 30.11
N LEU A 130 8.51 19.70 30.78
CA LEU A 130 7.42 18.95 30.17
C LEU A 130 6.56 19.82 29.23
N TYR A 131 6.53 21.13 29.41
CA TYR A 131 5.79 22.05 28.52
C TYR A 131 6.41 22.11 27.13
N THR A 132 7.73 22.25 27.07
CA THR A 132 8.51 22.26 25.84
C THR A 132 8.40 20.93 25.13
N ILE A 133 8.49 19.82 25.88
CA ILE A 133 8.30 18.49 25.33
C ILE A 133 6.88 18.32 24.79
N ALA A 134 5.85 18.70 25.54
CA ALA A 134 4.45 18.62 25.09
C ALA A 134 4.20 19.46 23.83
N SER A 135 4.76 20.68 23.77
CA SER A 135 4.69 21.51 22.56
C SER A 135 5.36 20.85 21.36
N GLN A 136 6.52 20.21 21.55
CA GLN A 136 7.21 19.50 20.47
C GLN A 136 6.50 18.21 20.04
N GLN A 137 5.92 17.47 20.98
CA GLN A 137 5.33 16.15 20.70
C GLN A 137 3.88 16.24 20.22
N TYR A 138 3.11 17.21 20.72
CA TYR A 138 1.68 17.36 20.46
C TYR A 138 1.31 18.64 19.70
N GLY A 139 2.23 19.60 19.59
CA GLY A 139 1.89 20.96 19.15
C GLY A 139 1.13 21.77 20.22
N ASP A 140 0.97 21.22 21.43
CA ASP A 140 0.20 21.82 22.52
C ASP A 140 0.93 21.64 23.85
N ALA A 141 1.44 22.75 24.39
CA ALA A 141 2.16 22.76 25.67
C ALA A 141 1.26 22.43 26.87
N SER A 142 -0.06 22.60 26.76
CA SER A 142 -1.00 22.33 27.86
C SER A 142 -1.11 20.84 28.18
N ARG A 143 -0.78 19.97 27.21
CA ARG A 143 -0.76 18.50 27.35
C ARG A 143 0.42 17.96 28.15
N TRP A 144 1.25 18.82 28.76
CA TRP A 144 2.34 18.40 29.64
C TRP A 144 1.85 17.52 30.81
N THR A 145 0.61 17.74 31.28
CA THR A 145 -0.03 16.94 32.34
C THR A 145 -0.25 15.49 31.93
N ASP A 146 -0.51 15.23 30.64
CA ASP A 146 -0.69 13.88 30.12
C ASP A 146 0.63 13.10 30.22
N ILE A 147 1.74 13.77 29.88
CA ILE A 147 3.10 13.21 30.00
C ILE A 147 3.43 12.99 31.48
N ALA A 148 3.14 13.97 32.34
CA ALA A 148 3.41 13.88 33.77
C ALA A 148 2.67 12.68 34.40
N ALA A 149 1.37 12.54 34.11
CA ALA A 149 0.55 11.42 34.59
C ALA A 149 1.06 10.06 34.11
N ALA A 150 1.42 9.94 32.83
CA ALA A 150 1.93 8.70 32.26
C ALA A 150 3.28 8.25 32.85
N ASN A 151 4.07 9.18 33.39
CA ASN A 151 5.39 8.92 33.97
C ASN A 151 5.43 9.03 35.50
N GLY A 152 4.29 9.27 36.15
CA GLY A 152 4.22 9.45 37.60
C GLY A 152 4.97 10.70 38.11
N LEU A 153 5.09 11.73 37.28
CA LEU A 153 5.77 12.98 37.61
C LEU A 153 4.75 14.02 38.11
N THR A 154 5.18 14.85 39.05
CA THR A 154 4.40 16.00 39.55
C THR A 154 5.07 17.34 39.23
N ASP A 155 6.39 17.35 39.09
CA ASP A 155 7.17 18.52 38.69
C ASP A 155 7.33 18.55 37.16
N PRO A 156 6.98 19.65 36.48
CA PRO A 156 7.23 19.80 35.06
C PRO A 156 8.71 19.95 34.69
N VAL A 157 9.60 20.23 35.63
CA VAL A 157 11.04 20.42 35.36
C VAL A 157 11.79 19.09 35.40
N LEU A 158 12.61 18.84 34.38
CA LEU A 158 13.43 17.65 34.25
C LEU A 158 14.91 17.99 34.44
N THR A 159 15.59 17.17 35.24
CA THR A 159 17.03 17.26 35.49
C THR A 159 17.72 15.97 35.03
N GLY A 160 18.90 16.09 34.42
CA GLY A 160 19.64 14.94 33.91
C GLY A 160 18.94 14.22 32.74
N ILE A 161 19.34 12.99 32.48
CA ILE A 161 18.81 12.19 31.37
C ILE A 161 17.57 11.43 31.84
N ASN A 162 16.44 11.62 31.17
CA ASN A 162 15.16 10.99 31.50
C ASN A 162 14.60 10.25 30.28
N THR A 163 14.06 9.05 30.50
CA THR A 163 13.25 8.34 29.51
C THR A 163 11.79 8.51 29.86
N LEU A 164 11.02 9.14 28.97
CA LEU A 164 9.63 9.49 29.18
C LEU A 164 8.73 8.73 28.23
N ILE A 165 7.61 8.24 28.76
CA ILE A 165 6.46 7.75 28.01
C ILE A 165 5.64 8.94 27.52
N ILE A 166 5.41 9.02 26.22
CA ILE A 166 4.61 10.04 25.56
C ILE A 166 3.33 9.36 25.08
N PRO A 167 2.17 9.60 25.73
CA PRO A 167 0.87 9.14 25.26
C PRO A 167 0.54 9.62 23.84
N ALA A 168 -0.42 8.95 23.20
CA ALA A 168 -1.02 9.39 21.93
C ALA A 168 -1.75 10.74 22.06
#